data_AF-A0A660UM13-F1
#
_entry.id   AF-A0A660UM13-F1
#
_cell.length_a   1.000
_cell.length_b   1.000
_cell.length_c   1.000
_cell.angle_alpha   90.00
_cell.angle_beta   90.00
_cell.angle_gamma   90.00
#
_symmetry.space_group_name_H-M   'P 1'
#
loop_
_entity.id
_entity.type
_entity.pdbx_description
1 polymer ?
#
loop_
_entity_poly.entity_id
_entity_poly.type
_entity_poly.pdbx_seq_one_letter_code
_entity_poly.pdbx_strand_id
1 'polypeptide(L)'
;MGKVENILLLKRRVMDFLEELKSRQEITLHQLEEELDELLGMDERVPAVLINLLPRTRDPVILDLIAYALEFAGDESIVGPLIELLVSRETSPEAKLRIISVLNAYGYDSFSPEVIGSDPKVAAELEELADRSFRETMEMAERDEESLSLILEEIERFPFEAKIDYIRYLADYASPGAVRVLQALGMVVGDDRIAEAAIESLSGIKLPAALTALRDLARRAPSEELRSLADRGARRLALMGIEENEQEEMRLG
;
A
#
# COMPACT_ATOMS: atom_id res chain seq x y z
N MET A 1 -26.04 -36.18 -3.18
CA MET A 1 -24.81 -36.18 -4.00
C MET A 1 -24.68 -34.96 -4.93
N GLY A 2 -25.77 -34.37 -5.48
CA GLY A 2 -25.65 -33.28 -6.46
C GLY A 2 -25.16 -31.88 -6.00
N LYS A 3 -25.28 -31.50 -4.72
CA LYS A 3 -24.83 -30.17 -4.24
C LYS A 3 -23.31 -30.02 -4.16
N VAL A 4 -22.59 -31.06 -3.74
CA VAL A 4 -21.12 -31.04 -3.55
C VAL A 4 -20.42 -31.01 -4.91
N GLU A 5 -20.90 -31.80 -5.87
CA GLU A 5 -20.38 -31.84 -7.23
C GLU A 5 -20.55 -30.49 -7.94
N ASN A 6 -21.68 -29.82 -7.71
CA ASN A 6 -21.96 -28.50 -8.26
C ASN A 6 -21.04 -27.39 -7.68
N ILE A 7 -20.70 -27.44 -6.38
CA ILE A 7 -19.76 -26.47 -5.76
C ILE A 7 -18.33 -26.67 -6.27
N LEU A 8 -17.89 -27.91 -6.44
CA LEU A 8 -16.55 -28.19 -6.98
C LEU A 8 -16.42 -27.71 -8.43
N LEU A 9 -17.47 -27.90 -9.24
CA LEU A 9 -17.52 -27.38 -10.61
C LEU A 9 -17.50 -25.85 -10.62
N LEU A 10 -18.28 -25.20 -9.74
CA LEU A 10 -18.27 -23.73 -9.63
C LEU A 10 -16.89 -23.21 -9.23
N LYS A 11 -16.27 -23.81 -8.21
CA LYS A 11 -14.91 -23.47 -7.77
C LYS A 11 -13.90 -23.55 -8.92
N ARG A 12 -13.99 -24.62 -9.73
CA ARG A 12 -13.12 -24.77 -10.89
C ARG A 12 -13.35 -23.67 -11.92
N ARG A 13 -14.61 -23.38 -12.26
CA ARG A 13 -14.95 -22.31 -13.21
C ARG A 13 -14.46 -20.93 -12.75
N VAL A 14 -14.65 -20.61 -11.48
CA VAL A 14 -14.14 -19.37 -10.87
C VAL A 14 -12.62 -19.30 -10.99
N MET A 15 -11.91 -20.38 -10.66
CA MET A 15 -10.45 -20.41 -10.79
C MET A 15 -9.97 -20.29 -12.23
N ASP A 16 -10.61 -21.01 -13.16
CA ASP A 16 -10.27 -20.95 -14.59
C ASP A 16 -10.48 -19.52 -15.13
N PHE A 17 -11.54 -18.83 -14.69
CA PHE A 17 -11.80 -17.43 -15.03
C PHE A 17 -10.73 -16.47 -14.48
N LEU A 18 -10.37 -16.61 -13.21
CA LEU A 18 -9.33 -15.76 -12.59
C LEU A 18 -7.96 -15.93 -13.26
N GLU A 19 -7.59 -17.16 -13.61
CA GLU A 19 -6.34 -17.43 -14.34
C GLU A 19 -6.37 -16.88 -15.78
N GLU A 20 -7.52 -16.94 -16.45
CA GLU A 20 -7.71 -16.31 -17.74
C GLU A 20 -7.53 -14.79 -17.63
N LEU A 21 -8.22 -14.15 -16.68
CA LEU A 21 -8.16 -12.70 -16.46
C LEU A 21 -6.73 -12.24 -16.16
N LYS A 22 -6.01 -12.96 -15.30
CA LYS A 22 -4.59 -12.73 -15.00
C LYS A 22 -3.69 -12.82 -16.25
N SER A 23 -4.03 -13.67 -17.21
CA SER A 23 -3.22 -13.87 -18.42
C SER A 23 -3.37 -12.75 -19.45
N ARG A 24 -4.37 -11.87 -19.29
CA ARG A 24 -4.61 -10.74 -20.19
C ARG A 24 -3.59 -9.65 -19.92
N GLN A 25 -2.91 -9.22 -20.98
CA GLN A 25 -2.06 -8.04 -20.93
C GLN A 25 -2.92 -6.80 -21.19
N GLU A 26 -2.78 -5.78 -20.34
CA GLU A 26 -3.42 -4.47 -20.47
C GLU A 26 -4.95 -4.48 -20.40
N ILE A 27 -5.50 -4.66 -19.20
CA ILE A 27 -6.92 -4.43 -18.92
C ILE A 27 -7.13 -3.01 -18.38
N THR A 28 -8.10 -2.29 -18.92
CA THR A 28 -8.54 -1.02 -18.33
C THR A 28 -9.41 -1.27 -17.12
N LEU A 29 -9.54 -0.28 -16.21
CA LEU A 29 -10.41 -0.39 -15.03
C LEU A 29 -11.84 -0.75 -15.41
N HIS A 30 -12.39 -0.12 -16.44
CA HIS A 30 -13.76 -0.38 -16.90
C HIS A 30 -13.93 -1.82 -17.41
N GLN A 31 -12.97 -2.32 -18.19
CA GLN A 31 -13.00 -3.72 -18.65
C GLN A 31 -12.88 -4.69 -17.47
N LEU A 32 -12.07 -4.35 -16.47
CA LEU A 32 -11.95 -5.18 -15.27
C LEU A 32 -13.29 -5.27 -14.52
N GLU A 33 -14.00 -4.14 -14.37
CA GLU A 33 -15.34 -4.13 -13.78
C GLU A 33 -16.35 -4.99 -14.58
N GLU A 34 -16.34 -4.92 -15.91
CA GLU A 34 -17.19 -5.78 -16.76
C GLU A 34 -16.92 -7.28 -16.55
N GLU A 35 -15.64 -7.66 -16.44
CA GLU A 35 -15.24 -9.05 -16.19
C GLU A 35 -15.63 -9.49 -14.76
N LEU A 36 -15.59 -8.59 -13.78
CA LEU A 36 -16.04 -8.88 -12.43
C LEU A 36 -17.56 -9.06 -12.35
N ASP A 37 -18.33 -8.25 -13.09
CA ASP A 37 -19.78 -8.44 -13.24
C ASP A 37 -20.09 -9.83 -13.82
N GLU A 38 -19.33 -10.27 -14.84
CA GLU A 38 -19.48 -11.62 -15.40
C GLU A 38 -19.16 -12.70 -14.36
N LEU A 39 -18.04 -12.55 -13.64
CA LEU A 39 -17.61 -13.48 -12.59
C LEU A 39 -18.67 -13.64 -11.50
N LEU A 40 -19.15 -12.54 -10.94
CA LEU A 40 -20.16 -12.53 -9.87
C LEU A 40 -21.54 -12.99 -10.39
N GLY A 41 -21.84 -12.72 -11.66
CA GLY A 41 -23.05 -13.17 -12.34
C GLY A 41 -23.10 -14.68 -12.63
N MET A 42 -21.99 -15.41 -12.50
CA MET A 42 -21.96 -16.85 -12.78
C MET A 42 -22.86 -17.67 -11.86
N ASP A 43 -22.91 -17.31 -10.57
CA ASP A 43 -23.71 -17.97 -9.53
C ASP A 43 -23.72 -17.11 -8.25
N GLU A 44 -24.84 -17.07 -7.53
CA GLU A 44 -24.97 -16.30 -6.26
C GLU A 44 -23.94 -16.71 -5.18
N ARG A 45 -23.35 -17.90 -5.29
CA ARG A 45 -22.36 -18.41 -4.33
C ARG A 45 -20.92 -18.01 -4.65
N VAL A 46 -20.67 -17.27 -5.73
CA VAL A 46 -19.31 -16.87 -6.12
C VAL A 46 -18.56 -16.12 -5.01
N PRO A 47 -19.14 -15.13 -4.30
CA PRO A 47 -18.45 -14.48 -3.18
C PRO A 47 -17.97 -15.48 -2.12
N ALA A 48 -18.82 -16.43 -1.73
CA ALA A 48 -18.44 -17.49 -0.78
C ALA A 48 -17.34 -18.41 -1.33
N VAL A 49 -17.31 -18.67 -2.64
CA VAL A 49 -16.24 -19.45 -3.30
C VAL A 49 -14.92 -18.67 -3.26
N LEU A 50 -14.95 -17.38 -3.56
CA LEU A 50 -13.79 -16.49 -3.53
C LEU A 50 -13.16 -16.42 -2.13
N ILE A 51 -13.98 -16.25 -1.08
CA ILE A 51 -13.52 -16.31 0.33
C ILE A 51 -12.82 -17.63 0.63
N ASN A 52 -13.39 -18.75 0.17
CA ASN A 52 -12.81 -20.08 0.36
C ASN A 52 -11.52 -20.32 -0.44
N LEU A 53 -11.21 -19.50 -1.44
CA LEU A 53 -10.00 -19.59 -2.23
C LEU A 53 -8.82 -18.87 -1.56
N LEU A 54 -9.06 -17.76 -0.85
CA LEU A 54 -8.04 -16.96 -0.18
C LEU A 54 -6.96 -17.77 0.58
N PRO A 55 -7.30 -18.67 1.53
CA PRO A 55 -6.26 -19.41 2.27
C PRO A 55 -5.50 -20.45 1.42
N ARG A 56 -6.00 -20.75 0.21
CA ARG A 56 -5.45 -21.78 -0.70
C ARG A 56 -4.67 -21.19 -1.87
N THR A 57 -4.85 -19.92 -2.15
CA THR A 57 -4.17 -19.21 -3.24
C THR A 57 -2.83 -18.67 -2.74
N ARG A 58 -1.78 -18.87 -3.55
CA ARG A 58 -0.42 -18.35 -3.28
C ARG A 58 0.05 -17.37 -4.34
N ASP A 59 -0.66 -17.29 -5.45
CA ASP A 59 -0.36 -16.36 -6.53
C ASP A 59 -0.84 -14.95 -6.15
N PRO A 60 0.06 -13.96 -6.06
CA PRO A 60 -0.30 -12.61 -5.66
C PRO A 60 -1.34 -11.95 -6.57
N VAL A 61 -1.23 -12.15 -7.90
CA VAL A 61 -2.15 -11.53 -8.86
C VAL A 61 -3.55 -12.12 -8.72
N ILE A 62 -3.65 -13.43 -8.49
CA ILE A 62 -4.95 -14.06 -8.22
C ILE A 62 -5.53 -13.58 -6.89
N LEU A 63 -4.71 -13.39 -5.84
CA LEU A 63 -5.18 -12.82 -4.58
C LEU A 63 -5.71 -11.39 -4.78
N ASP A 64 -5.05 -10.57 -5.60
CA ASP A 64 -5.50 -9.22 -5.93
C ASP A 64 -6.83 -9.23 -6.67
N LEU A 65 -6.99 -10.11 -7.68
CA LEU A 65 -8.25 -10.28 -8.39
C LEU A 65 -9.38 -10.76 -7.47
N ILE A 66 -9.08 -11.67 -6.53
CA ILE A 66 -10.06 -12.13 -5.53
C ILE A 66 -10.48 -10.95 -4.63
N ALA A 67 -9.53 -10.17 -4.12
CA ALA A 67 -9.81 -9.01 -3.28
C ALA A 67 -10.69 -8.00 -4.01
N TYR A 68 -10.29 -7.65 -5.24
CA TYR A 68 -11.02 -6.70 -6.08
C TYR A 68 -12.44 -7.17 -6.38
N ALA A 69 -12.63 -8.46 -6.67
CA ALA A 69 -13.97 -9.03 -6.87
C ALA A 69 -14.85 -8.97 -5.60
N LEU A 70 -14.27 -9.19 -4.42
CA LEU A 70 -14.99 -9.12 -3.15
C LEU A 70 -15.34 -7.69 -2.73
N GLU A 71 -14.47 -6.72 -3.01
CA GLU A 71 -14.74 -5.29 -2.84
C GLU A 71 -15.88 -4.85 -3.78
N PHE A 72 -15.77 -5.21 -5.06
CA PHE A 72 -16.74 -4.86 -6.09
C PHE A 72 -18.13 -5.48 -5.86
N ALA A 73 -18.20 -6.67 -5.25
CA ALA A 73 -19.47 -7.34 -4.96
C ALA A 73 -20.40 -6.55 -4.03
N GLY A 74 -19.86 -5.69 -3.15
CA GLY A 74 -20.65 -4.89 -2.21
C GLY A 74 -21.52 -5.70 -1.25
N ASP A 75 -21.20 -6.98 -1.01
CA ASP A 75 -21.95 -7.91 -0.18
C ASP A 75 -21.43 -7.90 1.27
N GLU A 76 -22.08 -7.12 2.16
CA GLU A 76 -21.70 -7.06 3.58
C GLU A 76 -21.72 -8.41 4.30
N SER A 77 -22.40 -9.44 3.76
CA SER A 77 -22.44 -10.76 4.39
C SER A 77 -21.07 -11.47 4.42
N ILE A 78 -20.11 -11.01 3.61
CA ILE A 78 -18.74 -11.57 3.56
C ILE A 78 -17.86 -11.12 4.73
N VAL A 79 -18.20 -10.03 5.42
CA VAL A 79 -17.36 -9.40 6.46
C VAL A 79 -17.03 -10.37 7.59
N GLY A 80 -18.05 -11.06 8.13
CA GLY A 80 -17.85 -12.03 9.21
C GLY A 80 -16.87 -13.16 8.82
N PRO A 81 -17.11 -13.86 7.69
CA PRO A 81 -16.18 -14.86 7.16
C PRO A 81 -14.75 -14.34 6.92
N LEU A 82 -14.59 -13.09 6.46
CA LEU A 82 -13.28 -12.49 6.24
C LEU A 82 -12.53 -12.24 7.57
N ILE A 83 -13.21 -11.76 8.61
CA ILE A 83 -12.64 -11.62 9.95
C ILE A 83 -12.19 -12.98 10.50
N GLU A 84 -12.99 -14.04 10.31
CA GLU A 84 -12.61 -15.40 10.69
C GLU A 84 -11.33 -15.89 9.97
N LEU A 85 -11.10 -15.46 8.72
CA LEU A 85 -9.88 -15.80 7.97
C LEU A 85 -8.64 -15.03 8.45
N LEU A 86 -8.78 -13.83 9.01
CA LEU A 86 -7.65 -13.08 9.58
C LEU A 86 -7.05 -13.79 10.80
N VAL A 87 -7.90 -14.40 11.62
CA VAL A 87 -7.47 -15.16 12.81
C VAL A 87 -7.00 -16.58 12.48
N SER A 88 -7.29 -17.07 11.27
CA SER A 88 -6.88 -18.39 10.83
C SER A 88 -5.38 -18.47 10.55
N ARG A 89 -4.75 -19.56 11.02
CA ARG A 89 -3.35 -19.89 10.73
C ARG A 89 -3.13 -20.46 9.34
N GLU A 90 -4.20 -20.89 8.67
CA GLU A 90 -4.12 -21.44 7.32
C GLU A 90 -4.02 -20.33 6.26
N THR A 91 -4.49 -19.13 6.59
CA THR A 91 -4.43 -17.95 5.73
C THR A 91 -3.01 -17.40 5.70
N SER A 92 -2.45 -17.26 4.50
CA SER A 92 -1.10 -16.70 4.34
C SER A 92 -1.05 -15.21 4.68
N PRO A 93 0.13 -14.67 5.03
CA PRO A 93 0.31 -13.24 5.22
C PRO A 93 -0.18 -12.41 4.02
N GLU A 94 0.11 -12.84 2.81
CA GLU A 94 -0.29 -12.15 1.57
C GLU A 94 -1.81 -12.13 1.43
N ALA A 95 -2.49 -13.23 1.71
CA ALA A 95 -3.94 -13.30 1.71
C ALA A 95 -4.57 -12.45 2.82
N LYS A 96 -3.97 -12.40 4.02
CA LYS A 96 -4.43 -11.54 5.13
C LYS A 96 -4.37 -10.06 4.76
N LEU A 97 -3.32 -9.60 4.04
CA LEU A 97 -3.25 -8.23 3.53
C LEU A 97 -4.41 -7.90 2.57
N ARG A 98 -4.76 -8.83 1.68
CA ARG A 98 -5.89 -8.65 0.76
C ARG A 98 -7.23 -8.62 1.50
N ILE A 99 -7.38 -9.47 2.50
CA ILE A 99 -8.57 -9.45 3.37
C ILE A 99 -8.71 -8.11 4.09
N ILE A 100 -7.60 -7.57 4.61
CA ILE A 100 -7.56 -6.24 5.22
C ILE A 100 -8.01 -5.16 4.22
N SER A 101 -7.49 -5.17 2.98
CA SER A 101 -7.92 -4.24 1.94
C SER A 101 -9.43 -4.28 1.73
N VAL A 102 -9.98 -5.49 1.58
CA VAL A 102 -11.42 -5.69 1.39
C VAL A 102 -12.18 -5.11 2.58
N LEU A 103 -11.81 -5.46 3.82
CA LEU A 103 -12.48 -4.98 5.03
C LEU A 103 -12.44 -3.45 5.16
N ASN A 104 -11.32 -2.82 4.81
CA ASN A 104 -11.19 -1.36 4.79
C ASN A 104 -12.17 -0.72 3.79
N ALA A 105 -12.38 -1.34 2.62
CA ALA A 105 -13.37 -0.88 1.63
C ALA A 105 -14.83 -0.93 2.15
N TYR A 106 -15.12 -1.87 3.06
CA TYR A 106 -16.39 -1.94 3.79
C TYR A 106 -16.42 -1.07 5.07
N GLY A 107 -15.38 -0.27 5.32
CA GLY A 107 -15.32 0.65 6.46
C GLY A 107 -14.84 0.04 7.78
N TYR A 108 -14.27 -1.17 7.76
CA TYR A 108 -13.68 -1.80 8.93
C TYR A 108 -12.18 -1.54 8.97
N ASP A 109 -11.74 -0.72 9.93
CA ASP A 109 -10.32 -0.55 10.21
C ASP A 109 -9.70 -1.90 10.58
N SER A 110 -8.51 -2.17 10.03
CA SER A 110 -7.71 -3.38 10.29
C SER A 110 -7.41 -3.59 11.78
N PHE A 111 -7.45 -2.50 12.56
CA PHE A 111 -7.25 -2.53 14.00
C PHE A 111 -8.51 -2.29 14.83
N SER A 112 -9.68 -2.34 14.20
CA SER A 112 -10.96 -2.21 14.91
C SER A 112 -11.18 -3.36 15.91
N PRO A 113 -11.89 -3.12 17.03
CA PRO A 113 -12.26 -4.17 17.98
C PRO A 113 -12.98 -5.36 17.33
N GLU A 114 -13.75 -5.10 16.28
CA GLU A 114 -14.45 -6.10 15.47
C GLU A 114 -13.48 -7.04 14.74
N VAL A 115 -12.36 -6.51 14.23
CA VAL A 115 -11.34 -7.25 13.46
C VAL A 115 -10.34 -7.96 14.36
N ILE A 116 -9.80 -7.26 15.36
CA ILE A 116 -8.80 -7.83 16.28
C ILE A 116 -9.46 -8.81 17.27
N GLY A 117 -10.72 -8.60 17.59
CA GLY A 117 -11.37 -9.27 18.70
C GLY A 117 -10.61 -9.05 20.02
N SER A 118 -10.93 -9.85 21.05
CA SER A 118 -10.21 -9.79 22.33
C SER A 118 -8.89 -10.58 22.32
N ASP A 119 -8.27 -10.85 21.17
CA ASP A 119 -7.03 -11.63 21.07
C ASP A 119 -5.81 -10.75 20.72
N PRO A 120 -4.97 -10.40 21.72
CA PRO A 120 -3.78 -9.58 21.50
C PRO A 120 -2.77 -10.16 20.50
N LYS A 121 -2.80 -11.46 20.23
CA LYS A 121 -1.88 -12.08 19.26
C LYS A 121 -2.26 -11.72 17.83
N VAL A 122 -3.55 -11.62 17.54
CA VAL A 122 -4.05 -11.22 16.22
C VAL A 122 -3.65 -9.79 15.94
N ALA A 123 -3.80 -8.89 16.92
CA ALA A 123 -3.34 -7.50 16.81
C ALA A 123 -1.86 -7.43 16.42
N ALA A 124 -1.01 -8.14 17.16
CA ALA A 124 0.43 -8.14 16.94
C ALA A 124 0.82 -8.75 15.58
N GLU A 125 0.14 -9.82 15.14
CA GLU A 125 0.36 -10.41 13.82
C GLU A 125 -0.02 -9.45 12.68
N LEU A 126 -1.13 -8.72 12.82
CA LEU A 126 -1.56 -7.72 11.83
C LEU A 126 -0.63 -6.51 11.81
N GLU A 127 -0.17 -6.06 12.97
CA GLU A 127 0.82 -4.99 13.09
C GLU A 127 2.16 -5.38 12.44
N GLU A 128 2.67 -6.58 12.72
CA GLU A 128 3.90 -7.09 12.08
C GLU A 128 3.74 -7.21 10.55
N LEU A 129 2.56 -7.63 10.11
CA LEU A 129 2.24 -7.77 8.69
C LEU A 129 2.18 -6.41 7.99
N ALA A 130 1.53 -5.42 8.61
CA ALA A 130 1.46 -4.06 8.10
C ALA A 130 2.86 -3.42 8.03
N ASP A 131 3.67 -3.57 9.08
CA ASP A 131 5.06 -3.08 9.12
C ASP A 131 5.92 -3.73 8.03
N ARG A 132 5.78 -5.05 7.82
CA ARG A 132 6.49 -5.77 6.75
C ARG A 132 6.08 -5.27 5.37
N SER A 133 4.78 -5.15 5.12
CA SER A 133 4.26 -4.65 3.84
C SER A 133 4.75 -3.23 3.58
N PHE A 134 4.69 -2.37 4.59
CA PHE A 134 5.16 -0.99 4.47
C PHE A 134 6.67 -0.93 4.16
N ARG A 135 7.47 -1.77 4.84
CA ARG A 135 8.90 -1.90 4.55
C ARG A 135 9.16 -2.29 3.10
N GLU A 136 8.47 -3.30 2.60
CA GLU A 136 8.60 -3.76 1.21
C GLU A 136 8.26 -2.62 0.23
N THR A 137 7.18 -1.87 0.48
CA THR A 137 6.81 -0.69 -0.32
C THR A 137 7.91 0.37 -0.32
N MET A 138 8.51 0.67 0.84
CA MET A 138 9.62 1.63 0.91
C MET A 138 10.89 1.12 0.23
N GLU A 139 11.20 -0.18 0.32
CA GLU A 139 12.31 -0.78 -0.42
C GLU A 139 12.12 -0.70 -1.93
N MET A 140 10.89 -0.87 -2.42
CA MET A 140 10.55 -0.69 -3.84
C MET A 140 10.71 0.76 -4.26
N ALA A 141 10.17 1.70 -3.46
CA ALA A 141 10.34 3.14 -3.71
C ALA A 141 11.82 3.55 -3.80
N GLU A 142 12.68 2.97 -2.96
CA GLU A 142 14.12 3.23 -3.01
C GLU A 142 14.76 2.75 -4.33
N ARG A 143 14.33 1.59 -4.83
CA ARG A 143 14.95 0.90 -5.96
C ARG A 143 14.60 1.50 -7.32
N ASP A 144 13.35 1.90 -7.55
CA ASP A 144 12.90 2.34 -8.87
C ASP A 144 11.84 3.45 -8.84
N GLU A 145 11.79 4.18 -9.95
CA GLU A 145 10.94 5.37 -10.10
C GLU A 145 9.47 5.03 -10.36
N GLU A 146 9.18 3.84 -10.91
CA GLU A 146 7.82 3.39 -11.20
C GLU A 146 7.08 3.11 -9.89
N SER A 147 7.71 2.37 -8.98
CA SER A 147 7.20 2.11 -7.63
C SER A 147 6.99 3.40 -6.85
N LEU A 148 7.95 4.35 -6.92
CA LEU A 148 7.78 5.66 -6.32
C LEU A 148 6.56 6.40 -6.90
N SER A 149 6.39 6.37 -8.22
CA SER A 149 5.26 7.03 -8.89
C SER A 149 3.93 6.46 -8.44
N LEU A 150 3.81 5.13 -8.33
CA LEU A 150 2.61 4.45 -7.84
C LEU A 150 2.25 4.87 -6.40
N ILE A 151 3.26 4.96 -5.52
CA ILE A 151 3.06 5.41 -4.13
C ILE A 151 2.58 6.87 -4.10
N LEU A 152 3.15 7.75 -4.93
CA LEU A 152 2.75 9.15 -4.99
C LEU A 152 1.32 9.30 -5.53
N GLU A 153 0.95 8.52 -6.55
CA GLU A 153 -0.43 8.48 -7.06
C GLU A 153 -1.44 8.03 -6.01
N GLU A 154 -1.07 7.09 -5.14
CA GLU A 154 -1.89 6.65 -4.02
C GLU A 154 -2.04 7.76 -2.97
N ILE A 155 -0.93 8.34 -2.53
CA ILE A 155 -0.92 9.45 -1.55
C ILE A 155 -1.75 10.63 -2.07
N GLU A 156 -1.71 10.92 -3.37
CA GLU A 156 -2.42 12.05 -3.95
C GLU A 156 -3.94 11.97 -3.77
N ARG A 157 -4.49 10.75 -3.68
CA ARG A 157 -5.92 10.49 -3.45
C ARG A 157 -6.35 10.72 -2.00
N PHE A 158 -5.41 10.83 -1.06
CA PHE A 158 -5.73 11.01 0.35
C PHE A 158 -6.28 12.42 0.62
N PRO A 159 -7.20 12.57 1.59
CA PRO A 159 -7.55 13.89 2.10
C PRO A 159 -6.32 14.56 2.73
N PHE A 160 -6.33 15.89 2.78
CA PHE A 160 -5.18 16.69 3.25
C PHE A 160 -4.65 16.23 4.61
N GLU A 161 -5.54 16.00 5.57
CA GLU A 161 -5.17 15.56 6.92
C GLU A 161 -4.45 14.20 6.91
N ALA A 162 -4.93 13.25 6.09
CA ALA A 162 -4.31 11.95 5.95
C ALA A 162 -2.95 12.02 5.24
N LYS A 163 -2.77 12.93 4.27
CA LYS A 163 -1.44 13.19 3.66
C LYS A 163 -0.44 13.67 4.73
N ILE A 164 -0.86 14.57 5.61
CA ILE A 164 -0.01 15.09 6.70
C ILE A 164 0.36 13.98 7.69
N ASP A 165 -0.59 13.14 8.08
CA ASP A 165 -0.30 12.03 9.00
C ASP A 165 0.60 10.98 8.35
N TYR A 166 0.42 10.69 7.06
CA TYR A 166 1.31 9.81 6.29
C TYR A 166 2.74 10.38 6.19
N ILE A 167 2.88 11.69 5.96
CA ILE A 167 4.19 12.38 5.96
C ILE A 167 4.91 12.25 7.31
N ARG A 168 4.18 12.35 8.43
CA ARG A 168 4.76 12.14 9.77
C ARG A 168 5.16 10.69 9.97
N TYR A 169 4.31 9.75 9.55
CA TYR A 169 4.60 8.33 9.62
C TYR A 169 5.86 7.95 8.84
N LEU A 170 6.04 8.50 7.63
CA LEU A 170 7.27 8.35 6.84
C LEU A 170 8.50 8.88 7.59
N ALA A 171 8.38 10.01 8.27
CA ALA A 171 9.46 10.61 9.04
C ALA A 171 9.86 9.75 10.25
N ASP A 172 8.88 9.20 10.95
CA ASP A 172 9.09 8.31 12.10
C ASP A 172 9.70 6.97 11.66
N TYR A 173 9.31 6.45 10.49
CA TYR A 173 9.87 5.24 9.92
C TYR A 173 11.35 5.39 9.51
N ALA A 174 11.73 6.58 9.04
CA ALA A 174 13.12 6.98 8.81
C ALA A 174 13.95 5.97 7.99
N SER A 175 13.48 5.59 6.81
CA SER A 175 14.21 4.75 5.84
C SER A 175 14.64 5.53 4.59
N PRO A 176 15.60 5.04 3.79
CA PRO A 176 15.96 5.69 2.53
C PRO A 176 14.79 5.80 1.54
N GLY A 177 13.95 4.76 1.44
CA GLY A 177 12.71 4.80 0.66
C GLY A 177 11.74 5.89 1.14
N ALA A 178 11.54 6.01 2.46
CA ALA A 178 10.70 7.07 3.03
C ALA A 178 11.25 8.46 2.76
N VAL A 179 12.58 8.64 2.84
CA VAL A 179 13.27 9.88 2.45
C VAL A 179 12.99 10.21 0.98
N ARG A 180 13.03 9.23 0.08
CA ARG A 180 12.77 9.44 -1.35
C ARG A 180 11.32 9.87 -1.60
N VAL A 181 10.35 9.24 -0.93
CA VAL A 181 8.94 9.65 -1.01
C VAL A 181 8.76 11.08 -0.49
N LEU A 182 9.32 11.41 0.67
CA LEU A 182 9.25 12.76 1.23
C LEU A 182 9.95 13.80 0.33
N GLN A 183 11.06 13.44 -0.32
CA GLN A 183 11.74 14.32 -1.27
C GLN A 183 10.84 14.63 -2.46
N ALA A 184 10.17 13.62 -3.02
CA ALA A 184 9.24 13.82 -4.12
C ALA A 184 8.05 14.70 -3.71
N LEU A 185 7.50 14.49 -2.50
CA LEU A 185 6.45 15.35 -1.95
C LEU A 185 6.91 16.81 -1.74
N GLY A 186 8.16 17.01 -1.33
CA GLY A 186 8.80 18.34 -1.23
C GLY A 186 8.97 19.06 -2.58
N MET A 187 8.84 18.35 -3.70
CA MET A 187 8.94 18.87 -5.06
C MET A 187 7.56 19.12 -5.71
N VAL A 188 6.46 18.80 -5.03
CA VAL A 188 5.10 18.97 -5.58
C VAL A 188 4.82 20.44 -5.88
N VAL A 189 4.20 20.68 -7.04
CA VAL A 189 3.81 22.02 -7.47
C VAL A 189 2.32 22.22 -7.21
N GLY A 190 1.98 23.34 -6.57
CA GLY A 190 0.59 23.73 -6.32
C GLY A 190 0.04 23.32 -4.95
N ASP A 191 0.80 22.57 -4.16
CA ASP A 191 0.49 22.25 -2.76
C ASP A 191 1.69 22.53 -1.84
N ASP A 192 1.95 23.82 -1.62
CA ASP A 192 3.07 24.29 -0.80
C ASP A 192 2.99 23.77 0.65
N ARG A 193 1.79 23.47 1.16
CA ARG A 193 1.61 22.97 2.54
C ARG A 193 2.09 21.53 2.67
N ILE A 194 1.80 20.69 1.68
CA ILE A 194 2.32 19.32 1.62
C ILE A 194 3.83 19.34 1.41
N ALA A 195 4.33 20.18 0.52
CA ALA A 195 5.77 20.31 0.27
C ALA A 195 6.52 20.80 1.52
N GLU A 196 5.99 21.81 2.23
CA GLU A 196 6.53 22.31 3.49
C GLU A 196 6.58 21.20 4.55
N ALA A 197 5.47 20.49 4.77
CA ALA A 197 5.41 19.40 5.73
C ALA A 197 6.44 18.29 5.43
N ALA A 198 6.62 17.94 4.15
CA ALA A 198 7.60 16.94 3.74
C ALA A 198 9.05 17.40 4.00
N ILE A 199 9.38 18.66 3.72
CA ILE A 199 10.71 19.23 3.99
C ILE A 199 10.99 19.32 5.49
N GLU A 200 9.99 19.72 6.30
CA GLU A 200 10.10 19.74 7.75
C GLU A 200 10.36 18.35 8.32
N SER A 201 9.60 17.36 7.84
CA SER A 201 9.79 15.93 8.18
C SER A 201 11.20 15.45 7.82
N LEU A 202 11.68 15.71 6.60
CA LEU A 202 13.05 15.37 6.18
C LEU A 202 14.10 15.98 7.10
N SER A 203 13.88 17.21 7.58
CA SER A 203 14.80 17.91 8.49
C SER A 203 14.90 17.26 9.87
N GLY A 204 13.99 16.33 10.21
CA GLY A 204 14.01 15.51 11.42
C GLY A 204 14.71 14.16 11.27
N ILE A 205 14.88 13.67 10.03
CA ILE A 205 15.43 12.34 9.75
C ILE A 205 16.95 12.37 9.79
N LYS A 206 17.55 11.62 10.72
CA LYS A 206 19.00 11.59 10.96
C LYS A 206 19.71 10.58 10.06
N LEU A 207 19.51 10.70 8.74
CA LEU A 207 20.14 9.85 7.73
C LEU A 207 20.93 10.69 6.71
N PRO A 208 22.05 10.18 6.18
CA PRO A 208 22.77 10.80 5.07
C PRO A 208 21.86 11.11 3.87
N ALA A 209 20.96 10.18 3.51
CA ALA A 209 20.01 10.35 2.41
C ALA A 209 19.10 11.58 2.61
N ALA A 210 18.67 11.86 3.85
CA ALA A 210 17.84 13.03 4.14
C ALA A 210 18.61 14.34 3.94
N LEU A 211 19.90 14.37 4.30
CA LEU A 211 20.77 15.51 4.02
C LEU A 211 20.92 15.75 2.51
N THR A 212 21.18 14.69 1.74
CA THR A 212 21.25 14.74 0.28
C THR A 212 19.95 15.28 -0.32
N ALA A 213 18.81 14.73 0.11
CA ALA A 213 17.48 15.15 -0.35
C ALA A 213 17.21 16.64 -0.07
N LEU A 214 17.51 17.12 1.15
CA LEU A 214 17.33 18.53 1.52
C LEU A 214 18.22 19.47 0.71
N ARG A 215 19.45 19.06 0.36
CA ARG A 215 20.33 19.85 -0.52
C ARG A 215 19.84 19.88 -1.96
N ASP A 216 19.23 18.80 -2.45
CA ASP A 216 18.58 18.81 -3.75
C ASP A 216 17.35 19.74 -3.77
N LEU A 217 16.50 19.63 -2.75
CA LEU A 217 15.33 20.51 -2.56
C LEU A 217 15.73 21.99 -2.43
N ALA A 218 16.80 22.31 -1.72
CA ALA A 218 17.32 23.67 -1.61
C ALA A 218 17.69 24.29 -2.96
N ARG A 219 18.04 23.46 -3.96
CA ARG A 219 18.37 23.89 -5.32
C ARG A 219 17.16 23.91 -6.25
N ARG A 220 16.22 22.98 -6.08
CA ARG A 220 15.21 22.64 -7.10
C ARG A 220 13.76 22.82 -6.67
N ALA A 221 13.47 23.01 -5.38
CA ALA A 221 12.10 23.18 -4.89
C ALA A 221 11.44 24.37 -5.61
N PRO A 222 10.11 24.32 -5.83
CA PRO A 222 9.43 25.23 -6.75
C PRO A 222 9.46 26.69 -6.27
N SER A 223 9.28 26.94 -4.97
CA SER A 223 9.28 28.30 -4.40
C SER A 223 10.57 28.63 -3.66
N GLU A 224 10.84 29.93 -3.48
CA GLU A 224 12.02 30.40 -2.74
C GLU A 224 11.92 30.07 -1.25
N GLU A 225 10.70 30.12 -0.71
CA GLU A 225 10.36 29.77 0.65
C GLU A 225 10.72 28.31 0.96
N LEU A 226 10.32 27.38 0.08
CA LEU A 226 10.64 25.95 0.23
C LEU A 226 12.13 25.69 0.07
N ARG A 227 12.80 26.35 -0.89
CA ARG A 227 14.27 26.26 -1.04
C ARG A 227 15.00 26.73 0.24
N SER A 228 14.55 27.84 0.82
CA SER A 228 15.11 28.37 2.06
C SER A 228 14.86 27.44 3.25
N LEU A 229 13.67 26.84 3.33
CA LEU A 229 13.33 25.85 4.36
C LEU A 229 14.24 24.62 4.26
N ALA A 230 14.44 24.09 3.06
CA ALA A 230 15.30 22.94 2.82
C ALA A 230 16.78 23.25 3.14
N ASP A 231 17.30 24.44 2.78
CA ASP A 231 18.66 24.86 3.14
C ASP A 231 18.85 24.92 4.67
N ARG A 232 17.87 25.45 5.41
CA ARG A 232 17.91 25.46 6.88
C ARG A 232 17.92 24.03 7.45
N GLY A 233 17.08 23.15 6.90
CA GLY A 233 17.05 21.73 7.25
C GLY A 233 18.40 21.04 7.03
N ALA A 234 18.99 21.20 5.85
CA ALA A 234 20.29 20.63 5.51
C ALA A 234 21.41 21.11 6.45
N ARG A 235 21.46 22.42 6.75
CA ARG A 235 22.41 22.98 7.71
C ARG A 235 22.23 22.39 9.11
N ARG A 236 20.98 22.21 9.54
CA ARG A 236 20.67 21.61 10.84
C ARG A 236 21.20 20.18 10.93
N LEU A 237 20.96 19.34 9.93
CA LEU A 237 21.47 17.96 9.92
C LEU A 237 23.00 17.91 9.88
N ALA A 238 23.64 18.76 9.07
CA ALA A 238 25.10 18.86 9.01
C ALA A 238 25.70 19.27 10.38
N LEU A 239 25.06 20.21 11.09
CA LEU A 239 25.48 20.59 12.45
C LEU A 239 25.31 19.48 13.48
N MET A 240 24.40 18.52 13.23
CA MET A 240 24.24 17.31 14.05
C MET A 240 25.27 16.22 13.72
N GLY A 241 26.19 16.47 12.79
CA GLY A 241 27.24 15.53 12.39
C GLY A 241 26.76 14.47 11.38
N ILE A 242 25.65 14.71 10.70
CA ILE A 242 25.25 13.88 9.56
C ILE A 242 26.08 14.30 8.34
N GLU A 243 26.78 13.33 7.75
CA GLU A 243 27.60 13.51 6.56
C GLU A 243 26.94 12.80 5.36
N GLU A 244 27.24 13.25 4.14
CA GLU A 244 26.73 12.62 2.91
C GLU A 244 27.38 11.26 2.68
N ASN A 245 26.64 10.33 2.07
CA ASN A 245 27.22 9.10 1.55
C ASN A 245 27.94 9.42 0.23
N GLU A 246 29.26 9.26 0.20
CA GLU A 246 30.12 9.49 -1.00
C GLU A 246 29.79 8.56 -2.19
N GLN A 247 28.86 7.61 -2.06
CA GLN A 247 28.57 6.60 -3.10
C GLN A 247 27.61 7.06 -4.20
N GLU A 248 26.95 8.22 -4.08
CA GLU A 248 26.02 8.74 -5.11
C GLU A 248 26.67 9.70 -6.12
N GLU A 249 27.81 10.32 -5.81
CA GLU A 249 28.51 11.20 -6.77
C GLU A 249 29.06 10.44 -8.00
N MET A 250 29.25 9.13 -7.90
CA MET A 250 29.79 8.31 -9.01
C MET A 250 28.73 7.87 -10.05
N ARG A 251 27.44 8.13 -9.81
CA ARG A 251 26.34 7.78 -10.76
C ARG A 251 25.86 8.95 -11.62
N LEU A 252 26.29 10.17 -11.32
CA LEU A 252 25.89 11.39 -12.04
C LEU A 252 27.07 12.11 -12.74
N GLY A 253 28.25 11.46 -12.80
CA GLY A 253 29.44 11.94 -13.51
C GLY A 253 29.55 11.44 -14.94
#